data_AF-A0AB74GSR4-F1
#
_entry.id   AF-A0AB74GSR4-F1
#
_cell.length_a   1.000
_cell.length_b   1.000
_cell.length_c   1.000
_cell.angle_alpha   90.00
_cell.angle_beta   90.00
_cell.angle_gamma   90.00
#
_symmetry.space_group_name_H-M   'P 1'
#
loop_
_entity.id
_entity.type
_entity.pdbx_description
1 polymer ?
#
loop_
_entity_poly.entity_id
_entity_poly.type
_entity_poly.pdbx_seq_one_letter_code
_entity_poly.pdbx_strand_id
1 'polypeptide(L)' 'MIPTLYKLAGQLMPFVLHVAARTVATHALSIFGDHSDVMAVRQTGCAMLCASSVQEAQDFRADLAYRHPAKPGAVYSFL' A
#
# COMPACT_ATOMS: atom_id res chain seq x y z
N MET A 1 7.04 -7.83 -0.01
CA MET A 1 7.99 -6.99 0.78
C MET A 1 7.67 -6.96 2.28
N ILE A 2 7.01 -7.99 2.83
CA ILE A 2 6.46 -7.96 4.20
C ILE A 2 7.51 -7.67 5.29
N PRO A 3 8.70 -8.32 5.30
CA PRO A 3 9.67 -8.07 6.37
C PRO A 3 10.22 -6.63 6.39
N THR A 4 10.40 -6.03 5.22
CA THR A 4 10.89 -4.64 5.12
C THR A 4 9.85 -3.64 5.60
N LEU A 5 8.57 -3.90 5.36
CA LEU A 5 7.47 -3.05 5.83
C LEU A 5 7.43 -2.96 7.36
N TYR A 6 7.65 -4.08 8.06
CA TYR A 6 7.77 -4.07 9.53
C TYR A 6 8.91 -3.17 10.03
N LYS A 7 10.07 -3.19 9.35
CA LYS A 7 11.22 -2.35 9.72
C LYS A 7 10.92 -0.87 9.49
N LEU A 8 10.38 -0.54 8.32
CA LEU A 8 10.06 0.85 7.96
C LEU A 8 8.97 1.44 8.86
N ALA A 9 7.89 0.66 9.11
CA ALA A 9 6.81 1.07 10.00
C ALA A 9 7.29 1.20 11.45
N GLY A 10 8.13 0.27 11.94
CA GLY A 10 8.69 0.31 13.29
C GLY A 10 9.66 1.48 13.53
N GLN A 11 10.34 1.96 12.50
CA GLN A 11 11.21 3.14 12.56
C GLN A 11 10.46 4.45 12.31
N LEU A 12 9.14 4.39 12.08
CA LEU A 12 8.32 5.54 11.70
C LEU A 12 8.88 6.30 10.49
N MET A 13 9.54 5.56 9.58
CA MET A 13 10.16 6.13 8.39
C MET A 13 9.05 6.56 7.42
N PRO A 14 9.02 7.83 6.94
CA PRO A 14 8.03 8.25 5.97
C PRO A 14 8.29 7.56 4.63
N PHE A 15 7.30 6.79 4.14
CA PHE A 15 7.33 6.24 2.79
C PHE A 15 5.92 6.03 2.24
N VAL A 16 5.83 5.98 0.91
CA VAL A 16 4.59 5.65 0.18
C VAL A 16 4.87 4.48 -0.75
N LEU A 17 4.01 3.46 -0.69
CA LEU A 17 4.05 2.31 -1.60
C LEU A 17 2.75 2.28 -2.42
N HIS A 18 2.87 2.51 -3.73
CA HIS A 18 1.76 2.35 -4.66
C HIS A 18 1.74 0.93 -5.21
N VAL A 19 0.61 0.24 -5.10
CA VAL A 19 0.46 -1.14 -5.56
C VAL A 19 -0.81 -1.30 -6.38
N ALA A 20 -0.72 -1.90 -7.56
CA ALA A 20 -1.90 -2.44 -8.22
C ALA A 20 -2.22 -3.79 -7.55
N ALA A 21 -3.34 -3.87 -6.82
CA ALA A 21 -3.67 -5.04 -6.03
C ALA A 21 -3.89 -6.26 -6.94
N ARG A 22 -3.41 -7.43 -6.53
CA ARG A 22 -3.46 -8.65 -7.34
C ARG A 22 -3.59 -9.91 -6.51
N THR A 23 -4.12 -10.96 -7.14
CA THR A 23 -4.24 -12.29 -6.54
C THR A 23 -2.89 -12.86 -6.09
N VAL A 24 -2.83 -13.27 -4.82
CA VAL A 24 -1.78 -14.12 -4.26
C VAL A 24 -2.00 -15.54 -4.75
N ALA A 25 -0.96 -16.13 -5.34
CA ALA A 25 -1.03 -17.50 -5.84
C ALA A 25 -1.32 -18.49 -4.70
N THR A 26 -2.38 -19.29 -4.86
CA THR A 26 -2.76 -20.36 -3.94
C THR A 26 -2.58 -21.72 -4.59
N HIS A 27 -3.43 -22.06 -5.55
CA HIS A 27 -3.35 -23.28 -6.38
C HIS A 27 -2.92 -23.00 -7.82
N ALA A 28 -3.11 -21.75 -8.27
CA ALA A 28 -2.70 -21.27 -9.59
C ALA A 28 -2.23 -19.81 -9.49
N LEU A 29 -1.40 -19.40 -10.44
CA LEU A 29 -0.95 -18.02 -10.58
C LEU A 29 -2.04 -17.19 -11.27
N SER A 30 -2.33 -16.00 -10.75
CA SER A 30 -3.19 -15.00 -11.39
C SER A 30 -2.49 -13.65 -11.41
N ILE A 31 -2.66 -12.92 -12.51
CA ILE A 31 -2.22 -11.53 -12.68
C ILE A 31 -3.38 -10.53 -12.49
N PHE A 32 -4.60 -11.04 -12.29
CA PHE A 32 -5.80 -10.22 -12.16
C PHE A 32 -5.95 -9.67 -10.73
N GLY A 33 -6.77 -8.63 -10.63
CA GLY A 33 -6.96 -7.85 -9.40
C GLY A 33 -7.87 -8.54 -8.39
N ASP A 34 -7.39 -8.61 -7.15
CA ASP A 34 -8.17 -8.80 -5.93
C ASP A 34 -7.41 -8.15 -4.76
N HIS A 35 -7.93 -8.23 -3.53
CA HIS A 35 -7.29 -7.62 -2.36
C HIS A 35 -6.39 -8.58 -1.55
N SER A 36 -6.10 -9.78 -2.04
CA SER A 36 -5.42 -10.79 -1.24
C SER A 36 -3.97 -10.41 -0.88
N ASP A 37 -3.26 -9.72 -1.77
CA ASP A 37 -1.90 -9.23 -1.53
C ASP A 37 -1.86 -8.06 -0.52
N VAL A 38 -2.79 -7.11 -0.64
CA VAL A 38 -2.94 -5.99 0.29
C VAL A 38 -3.35 -6.48 1.67
N MET A 39 -4.29 -7.44 1.73
CA MET A 39 -4.74 -7.99 3.00
C MET A 39 -3.66 -8.84 3.69
N ALA A 40 -2.64 -9.30 2.96
CA ALA A 40 -1.48 -9.97 3.53
C ALA A 40 -0.50 -9.02 4.23
N VAL A 41 -0.59 -7.69 4.03
CA VAL A 41 0.29 -6.70 4.68
C VAL A 41 -0.38 -5.93 5.83
N ARG A 42 -1.68 -6.12 6.09
CA ARG A 42 -2.45 -5.32 7.07
C ARG A 42 -1.85 -5.27 8.48
N GLN A 43 -1.19 -6.35 8.91
CA GLN A 43 -0.58 -6.45 10.23
C GLN A 43 0.81 -5.79 10.35
N THR A 44 1.36 -5.24 9.26
CA THR A 44 2.71 -4.63 9.25
C THR A 44 2.77 -3.27 9.96
N GLY A 45 1.63 -2.69 10.32
CA GLY A 45 1.55 -1.35 10.91
C GLY A 45 1.52 -0.22 9.90
N CYS A 46 1.39 -0.53 8.60
CA CYS A 46 1.20 0.47 7.56
C CYS A 46 -0.26 0.96 7.51
N ALA A 47 -0.46 2.25 7.27
CA ALA A 47 -1.76 2.80 6.89
C ALA A 47 -2.08 2.36 5.46
N MET A 48 -3.33 1.97 5.21
CA MET A 48 -3.79 1.49 3.89
C MET A 48 -4.88 2.42 3.35
N LEU A 49 -4.71 2.88 2.12
CA LEU A 49 -5.66 3.71 1.38
C LEU A 49 -6.05 3.00 0.07
N CYS A 50 -7.35 2.93 -0.20
CA CYS A 50 -7.92 2.26 -1.37
C CYS A 50 -8.51 3.32 -2.30
N ALA A 51 -8.14 3.31 -3.57
CA ALA A 51 -8.77 4.10 -4.62
C ALA A 51 -9.82 3.25 -5.35
N SER A 52 -11.02 3.79 -5.52
CA SER A 52 -12.11 3.16 -6.29
C SER A 52 -12.23 3.70 -7.71
N SER A 53 -11.41 4.70 -8.05
CA SER A 53 -11.34 5.28 -9.40
C SER A 53 -9.92 5.73 -9.75
N VAL A 54 -9.66 5.91 -11.04
CA VAL A 54 -8.37 6.43 -11.54
C VAL A 54 -8.10 7.84 -11.00
N GLN A 55 -9.15 8.65 -10.86
CA GLN A 55 -9.04 10.00 -10.30
C GLN A 55 -8.62 9.95 -8.82
N GLU A 56 -9.29 9.11 -8.02
CA GLU A 56 -8.93 8.93 -6.60
C GLU A 56 -7.49 8.44 -6.44
N ALA A 57 -7.01 7.56 -7.32
CA ALA A 57 -5.63 7.08 -7.26
C ALA A 57 -4.62 8.21 -7.52
N GLN A 58 -4.92 9.11 -8.44
CA GLN A 58 -4.08 10.27 -8.70
C GLN A 58 -4.15 11.29 -7.56
N ASP A 59 -5.33 11.52 -7.00
CA ASP A 59 -5.55 12.44 -5.88
C ASP A 59 -4.79 11.97 -4.63
N PHE A 60 -4.84 10.67 -4.30
CA PHE A 60 -4.06 10.11 -3.19
C PHE A 60 -2.55 10.17 -3.43
N ARG A 61 -2.09 9.89 -4.66
CA ARG A 61 -0.67 10.04 -4.99
C ARG A 61 -0.20 11.47 -4.77
N ALA A 62 -0.97 12.45 -5.23
CA ALA A 62 -0.65 13.86 -5.07
C ALA A 62 -0.66 14.27 -3.58
N ASP A 63 -1.73 13.95 -2.84
CA ASP A 63 -1.84 14.31 -1.42
C ASP A 63 -0.72 13.69 -0.59
N LEU A 64 -0.43 12.40 -0.78
CA LEU A 64 0.63 11.71 -0.03
C LEU A 64 2.03 12.24 -0.35
N ALA A 65 2.29 12.62 -1.60
CA ALA A 65 3.57 13.19 -2.01
C ALA A 65 3.80 14.60 -1.46
N TYR A 66 2.76 15.44 -1.42
CA TYR A 66 2.89 16.85 -1.01
C TYR A 66 2.67 17.11 0.48
N ARG A 67 1.77 16.37 1.13
CA ARG A 67 1.34 16.66 2.52
C ARG A 67 1.83 15.66 3.56
N HIS A 68 2.23 14.47 3.16
CA HIS A 68 2.64 13.41 4.07
C HIS A 68 4.14 13.06 4.17
N PRO A 69 5.12 13.72 3.51
CA PRO A 69 6.53 13.33 3.64
C PRO A 69 7.10 13.56 5.06
N ALA A 70 6.38 14.28 5.94
CA ALA A 70 6.81 14.60 7.30
C ALA A 70 6.00 13.91 8.41
N LYS A 71 4.98 13.09 8.07
CA LYS A 71 4.13 12.43 9.08
C LYS A 71 4.53 10.96 9.22
N PRO A 72 4.79 10.47 10.45
CA PRO A 72 5.23 9.10 10.69
C PRO A 72 4.12 8.13 10.28
N GLY A 73 4.40 7.27 9.31
CA GLY A 73 3.44 6.30 8.83
C GLY A 73 3.74 5.84 7.40
N ALA A 74 3.95 4.54 7.26
CA ALA A 74 3.97 3.84 6.00
C ALA A 74 2.59 3.92 5.33
N VAL A 75 2.45 4.61 4.20
CA VAL A 75 1.15 4.66 3.49
C VAL A 75 1.18 3.76 2.27
N TYR A 76 0.28 2.77 2.26
CA TYR A 76 0.08 1.82 1.19
C TYR A 76 -1.17 2.24 0.39
N SER A 77 -0.99 2.70 -0.84
CA SER A 77 -2.10 3.11 -1.72
C SER A 77 -2.28 2.10 -2.84
N PHE A 78 -3.51 1.60 -3.03
CA PHE A 78 -3.81 0.63 -4.07
C PHE A 78 -5.03 1.00 -4.94
N LEU A 79 -4.96 0.50 -6.18
CA LEU A 79 -6.04 0.45 -7.19
C LEU A 79 -6.65 -0.94 -7.20
#